data_AF-A0A1B2IWY3-F1
#
_entry.id   AF-A0A1B2IWY3-F1
#
_cell.length_a   1.000
_cell.length_b   1.000
_cell.length_c   1.000
_cell.angle_alpha   90.00
_cell.angle_beta   90.00
_cell.angle_gamma   90.00
#
_symmetry.space_group_name_H-M   'P 1'
#
loop_
_entity.id
_entity.type
_entity.pdbx_description
1 polymer ?
#
loop_
_entity_poly.entity_id
_entity_poly.type
_entity_poly.pdbx_seq_one_letter_code
_entity_poly.pdbx_strand_id
1 'polypeptide(L)'
;MFNSDTAYTNYLKTASTQRLTRAILKLFPNTPVSVSLFRSFDNVTATKPFANTSYTDFVNISSLNRTDTSSNFNRSIGAYLNSTALKPVSSRVATVEKILDENGYTASKRASMSNDVIGIQIADDVVYETSDKDNENVMYSGLKLS
;
A
#
# COMPACT_ATOMS: atom_id res chain seq x y z
N MET A 1 5.60 -15.15 -8.99
CA MET A 1 6.31 -14.67 -7.79
C MET A 1 7.66 -14.07 -8.18
N PHE A 2 8.07 -12.94 -7.59
CA PHE A 2 9.34 -12.26 -7.88
C PHE A 2 10.47 -12.77 -7.00
N ASN A 3 11.59 -13.23 -7.56
CA ASN A 3 12.67 -13.87 -6.78
C ASN A 3 13.68 -12.91 -6.13
N SER A 4 13.53 -11.61 -6.32
CA SER A 4 14.40 -10.58 -5.74
C SER A 4 13.70 -9.21 -5.69
N ASP A 5 14.21 -8.32 -4.83
CA ASP A 5 13.78 -6.92 -4.77
C ASP A 5 13.98 -6.20 -6.11
N THR A 6 15.03 -6.54 -6.86
CA THR A 6 15.28 -6.01 -8.21
C THR A 6 14.18 -6.42 -9.18
N ALA A 7 13.80 -7.70 -9.21
CA ALA A 7 12.75 -8.19 -10.10
C ALA A 7 11.39 -7.54 -9.76
N TYR A 8 11.10 -7.41 -8.46
CA TYR A 8 9.90 -6.76 -7.99
C TYR A 8 9.86 -5.26 -8.31
N THR A 9 10.96 -4.56 -8.06
CA THR A 9 11.11 -3.13 -8.40
C THR A 9 10.96 -2.92 -9.91
N ASN A 10 11.54 -3.79 -10.75
CA ASN A 10 11.36 -3.72 -12.19
C ASN A 10 9.90 -3.89 -12.60
N TYR A 11 9.19 -4.86 -12.02
CA TYR A 11 7.75 -5.03 -12.25
C TYR A 11 6.96 -3.75 -11.89
N LEU A 12 7.19 -3.18 -10.71
CA LEU A 12 6.52 -1.94 -10.29
C LEU A 12 6.81 -0.79 -11.26
N LYS A 13 8.02 -0.73 -11.83
CA LYS A 13 8.44 0.31 -12.79
C LYS A 13 7.79 0.14 -14.16
N THR A 14 7.65 -1.09 -14.67
CA THR A 14 7.29 -1.35 -16.07
C THR A 14 5.82 -1.70 -16.28
N ALA A 15 5.15 -2.31 -15.30
CA ALA A 15 3.77 -2.75 -15.47
C ALA A 15 2.81 -1.54 -15.57
N SER A 16 1.96 -1.51 -16.59
CA SER A 16 0.94 -0.48 -16.79
C SER A 16 -0.07 -0.42 -15.64
N THR A 17 -0.37 -1.57 -15.03
CA THR A 17 -1.29 -1.72 -13.89
C THR A 17 -0.76 -1.10 -12.59
N GLN A 18 0.55 -0.80 -12.53
CA GLN A 18 1.23 -0.31 -11.32
C GLN A 18 1.38 1.22 -11.27
N ARG A 19 0.61 1.97 -12.09
CA ARG A 19 0.67 3.45 -12.10
C ARG A 19 0.40 4.06 -10.73
N LEU A 20 -0.64 3.59 -10.04
CA LEU A 20 -0.97 4.07 -8.70
C LEU A 20 0.11 3.70 -7.68
N THR A 21 0.60 2.45 -7.68
CA THR A 21 1.71 2.03 -6.80
C THR A 21 2.93 2.93 -6.98
N ARG A 22 3.35 3.19 -8.22
CA ARG A 22 4.46 4.10 -8.51
C ARG A 22 4.24 5.50 -7.98
N ALA A 23 3.01 6.01 -8.08
CA ALA A 23 2.70 7.36 -7.63
C ALA A 23 2.70 7.46 -6.10
N ILE A 24 2.22 6.43 -5.39
CA ILE A 24 2.30 6.37 -3.92
C ILE A 24 3.75 6.20 -3.45
N LEU A 25 4.57 5.39 -4.13
CA LEU A 25 5.99 5.23 -3.80
C LEU A 25 6.77 6.57 -3.87
N LYS A 26 6.36 7.50 -4.72
CA LYS A 26 6.97 8.85 -4.77
C LYS A 26 6.78 9.65 -3.48
N LEU A 27 5.80 9.30 -2.64
CA LEU A 27 5.62 9.92 -1.33
C LEU A 27 6.71 9.50 -0.32
N PHE A 28 7.46 8.43 -0.62
CA PHE A 28 8.52 7.84 0.21
C PHE A 28 9.85 7.83 -0.56
N PRO A 29 10.45 9.01 -0.84
CA PRO A 29 11.52 9.14 -1.84
C PRO A 29 12.81 8.37 -1.50
N ASN A 30 13.04 8.09 -0.22
CA ASN A 30 14.25 7.41 0.26
C ASN A 30 13.99 6.01 0.80
N THR A 31 12.75 5.53 0.79
CA THR A 31 12.39 4.22 1.36
C THR A 31 12.45 3.14 0.29
N PRO A 32 13.38 2.18 0.37
CA PRO A 32 13.47 1.09 -0.59
C PRO A 32 12.26 0.15 -0.52
N VAL A 33 11.92 -0.43 -1.68
CA VAL A 33 10.88 -1.45 -1.80
C VAL A 33 11.44 -2.82 -1.40
N SER A 34 10.65 -3.60 -0.66
CA SER A 34 11.00 -4.96 -0.23
C SER A 34 9.96 -5.98 -0.68
N VAL A 35 10.38 -6.95 -1.49
CA VAL A 35 9.57 -8.10 -1.92
C VAL A 35 9.30 -9.05 -0.75
N SER A 36 10.23 -9.17 0.20
CA SER A 36 10.05 -10.01 1.38
C SER A 36 9.01 -9.44 2.34
N LEU A 37 8.93 -8.11 2.45
CA LEU A 37 7.84 -7.43 3.17
C LEU A 37 6.53 -7.55 2.39
N PHE A 38 6.51 -7.30 1.07
CA PHE A 38 5.30 -7.51 0.26
C PHE A 38 4.73 -8.93 0.41
N ARG A 39 5.57 -9.96 0.31
CA ARG A 39 5.18 -11.37 0.49
C ARG A 39 4.72 -11.69 1.91
N SER A 40 5.10 -10.91 2.92
CA SER A 40 4.62 -11.13 4.29
C SER A 40 3.11 -10.92 4.42
N PHE A 41 2.53 -10.13 3.50
CA PHE A 41 1.10 -9.91 3.45
C PHE A 41 0.36 -10.92 2.56
N ASP A 42 1.01 -11.63 1.63
CA ASP A 42 0.36 -12.64 0.79
C ASP A 42 -0.37 -13.69 1.65
N ASN A 43 -1.69 -13.86 1.44
CA ASN A 43 -2.58 -14.76 2.18
C ASN A 43 -2.81 -14.38 3.65
N VAL A 44 -2.69 -13.10 4.01
CA VAL A 44 -3.09 -12.62 5.34
C VAL A 44 -4.62 -12.61 5.44
N THR A 45 -5.15 -13.50 6.29
CA THR A 45 -6.57 -13.57 6.62
C THR A 45 -6.78 -13.26 8.10
N ALA A 46 -8.04 -13.09 8.53
CA ALA A 46 -8.38 -12.92 9.94
C ALA A 46 -7.89 -14.09 10.83
N THR A 47 -7.68 -15.28 10.26
CA THR A 47 -7.22 -16.49 10.97
C THR A 47 -5.75 -16.82 10.74
N LYS A 48 -5.07 -16.10 9.83
CA LYS A 48 -3.63 -16.21 9.56
C LYS A 48 -3.03 -14.80 9.46
N PRO A 49 -2.82 -14.13 10.61
CA PRO A 49 -2.09 -12.86 10.60
C PRO A 49 -0.65 -13.11 10.15
N PHE A 50 -0.14 -12.26 9.26
CA PHE A 50 1.24 -12.19 8.74
C PHE A 50 2.00 -13.50 8.58
N ALA A 51 2.21 -13.93 7.32
CA ALA A 51 2.93 -15.16 7.01
C ALA A 51 4.43 -15.11 7.35
N ASN A 52 5.01 -13.92 7.58
CA ASN A 52 6.44 -13.75 7.87
C ASN A 52 6.69 -13.10 9.23
N THR A 53 7.20 -13.88 10.17
CA THR A 53 7.56 -13.45 11.54
C THR A 53 8.81 -12.57 11.62
N SER A 54 9.55 -12.38 10.52
CA SER A 54 10.75 -11.52 10.48
C SER A 54 10.44 -10.02 10.54
N TYR A 55 9.16 -9.66 10.39
CA TYR A 55 8.65 -8.31 10.48
C TYR A 55 7.71 -8.23 11.69
N THR A 56 8.28 -7.98 12.86
CA THR A 56 7.53 -7.85 14.12
C THR A 56 7.09 -6.41 14.42
N ASP A 57 7.77 -5.44 13.81
CA ASP A 57 7.48 -4.01 13.94
C ASP A 57 7.20 -3.42 12.55
N PHE A 58 5.93 -3.41 12.18
CA PHE A 58 5.48 -2.83 10.92
C PHE A 58 4.16 -2.10 11.12
N VAL A 59 3.92 -1.13 10.24
CA VAL A 59 2.65 -0.42 10.14
C VAL A 59 1.97 -0.81 8.85
N ASN A 60 0.73 -1.27 8.96
CA ASN A 60 -0.13 -1.50 7.80
C ASN A 60 -0.67 -0.15 7.29
N ILE A 61 -0.07 0.37 6.21
CA ILE A 61 -0.46 1.66 5.64
C ILE A 61 -1.91 1.61 5.11
N SER A 62 -2.37 0.48 4.57
CA SER A 62 -3.73 0.37 4.03
C SER A 62 -4.81 0.48 5.11
N SER A 63 -4.48 0.19 6.36
CA SER A 63 -5.37 0.34 7.52
C SER A 63 -5.39 1.74 8.15
N LEU A 64 -4.45 2.63 7.78
CA LEU A 64 -4.42 3.99 8.33
C LEU A 64 -5.72 4.72 7.96
N ASN A 65 -6.37 5.27 8.98
CA ASN A 65 -7.66 5.92 8.85
C ASN A 65 -7.52 7.43 8.82
N ARG A 66 -8.47 8.10 8.16
CA ARG A 66 -8.72 9.52 8.37
C ARG A 66 -9.02 9.78 9.85
N THR A 67 -8.36 10.79 10.39
CA THR A 67 -8.56 11.26 11.77
C THR A 67 -9.87 12.02 11.91
N ASP A 68 -10.30 12.70 10.84
CA ASP A 68 -11.62 13.33 10.73
C ASP A 68 -12.72 12.27 10.65
N THR A 69 -13.57 12.22 11.67
CA THR A 69 -14.67 11.25 11.85
C THR A 69 -15.98 11.68 11.22
N SER A 70 -16.04 12.83 10.53
CA SER A 70 -17.30 13.40 10.00
C SER A 70 -17.97 12.56 8.91
N SER A 71 -17.26 11.59 8.30
CA SER A 71 -17.80 10.64 7.33
C SER A 71 -17.39 9.20 7.68
N ASN A 72 -18.37 8.29 7.72
CA ASN A 72 -18.15 6.87 8.01
C ASN A 72 -17.71 6.04 6.79
N PHE A 73 -17.71 6.60 5.58
CA PHE A 73 -17.44 5.86 4.35
C PHE A 73 -15.96 5.95 3.97
N ASN A 74 -15.33 4.80 3.66
CA ASN A 74 -13.96 4.70 3.12
C ASN A 74 -12.88 5.41 3.96
N ARG A 75 -12.92 5.21 5.29
CA ARG A 75 -12.00 5.91 6.21
C ARG A 75 -10.54 5.48 6.06
N SER A 76 -10.28 4.23 5.69
CA SER A 76 -8.91 3.73 5.52
C SER A 76 -8.38 3.98 4.11
N ILE A 77 -7.06 4.09 3.98
CA ILE A 77 -6.37 4.17 2.67
C ILE A 77 -6.82 3.02 1.75
N GLY A 78 -6.85 1.78 2.26
CA GLY A 78 -7.24 0.61 1.49
C GLY A 78 -8.69 0.68 0.99
N ALA A 79 -9.64 1.02 1.86
CA ALA A 79 -11.05 1.15 1.49
C ALA A 79 -11.27 2.31 0.50
N TYR A 80 -10.63 3.46 0.72
CA TYR A 80 -10.66 4.59 -0.19
C TYR A 80 -10.13 4.23 -1.56
N LEU A 81 -8.95 3.64 -1.65
CA LEU A 81 -8.37 3.31 -2.94
C LEU A 81 -9.17 2.21 -3.65
N ASN A 82 -9.75 1.23 -2.94
CA ASN A 82 -10.62 0.22 -3.56
C ASN A 82 -11.89 0.85 -4.16
N SER A 83 -12.59 1.69 -3.39
CA SER A 83 -13.83 2.36 -3.85
C SER A 83 -13.62 3.42 -4.94
N THR A 84 -12.38 3.89 -5.14
CA THR A 84 -12.01 4.90 -6.14
C THR A 84 -11.20 4.31 -7.28
N ALA A 85 -11.25 2.99 -7.49
CA ALA A 85 -10.65 2.36 -8.65
C ALA A 85 -11.02 3.10 -9.94
N LEU A 86 -10.06 3.21 -10.87
CA LEU A 86 -10.20 3.89 -12.16
C LEU A 86 -10.43 5.42 -12.09
N LYS A 87 -10.54 6.02 -10.90
CA LYS A 87 -10.50 7.49 -10.74
C LYS A 87 -9.08 8.01 -10.97
N PRO A 88 -8.92 9.31 -11.28
CA PRO A 88 -7.60 9.89 -11.54
C PRO A 88 -6.58 9.60 -10.44
N VAL A 89 -5.42 9.07 -10.82
CA VAL A 89 -4.33 8.70 -9.91
C VAL A 89 -3.91 9.88 -9.03
N SER A 90 -3.83 11.10 -9.57
CA SER A 90 -3.42 12.30 -8.82
C SER A 90 -4.32 12.59 -7.61
N SER A 91 -5.64 12.54 -7.79
CA SER A 91 -6.61 12.76 -6.71
C SER A 91 -6.53 11.67 -5.64
N ARG A 92 -6.28 10.42 -6.06
CA ARG A 92 -6.15 9.28 -5.15
C ARG A 92 -4.88 9.40 -4.30
N VAL A 93 -3.75 9.74 -4.93
CA VAL A 93 -2.46 9.96 -4.26
C VAL A 93 -2.53 11.13 -3.28
N ALA A 94 -3.16 12.24 -3.66
CA ALA A 94 -3.33 13.40 -2.77
C ALA A 94 -4.15 13.04 -1.51
N THR A 95 -5.15 12.17 -1.64
CA THR A 95 -5.92 11.70 -0.47
C THR A 95 -5.10 10.75 0.40
N VAL A 96 -4.31 9.86 -0.20
CA VAL A 96 -3.37 8.99 0.54
C VAL A 96 -2.34 9.83 1.31
N GLU A 97 -1.76 10.83 0.66
CA GLU A 97 -0.82 11.78 1.30
C GLU A 97 -1.46 12.48 2.49
N LYS A 98 -2.68 12.99 2.34
CA LYS A 98 -3.42 13.61 3.45
C LYS A 98 -3.62 12.64 4.62
N ILE A 99 -4.01 11.39 4.36
CA ILE A 99 -4.19 10.39 5.43
C ILE A 99 -2.86 10.07 6.11
N LEU A 100 -1.78 9.94 5.34
CA LEU A 100 -0.43 9.73 5.90
C LEU A 100 -0.04 10.89 6.82
N ASP A 101 -0.21 12.13 6.38
CA ASP A 101 0.10 13.33 7.17
C ASP A 101 -0.74 13.40 8.46
N GLU A 102 -2.05 13.11 8.38
CA GLU A 102 -2.95 13.02 9.54
C GLU A 102 -2.51 11.96 10.57
N ASN A 103 -1.82 10.90 10.12
CA ASN A 103 -1.29 9.83 10.97
C ASN A 103 0.18 10.05 11.36
N GLY A 104 0.73 11.26 11.18
CA GLY A 104 2.08 11.63 11.58
C GLY A 104 3.19 11.22 10.61
N TYR A 105 2.85 10.60 9.48
CA TYR A 105 3.78 10.31 8.39
C TYR A 105 3.90 11.52 7.47
N THR A 106 4.33 12.67 8.02
CA THR A 106 4.52 13.91 7.25
C THR A 106 5.52 13.73 6.09
N ALA A 107 5.51 14.61 5.10
CA ALA A 107 6.50 14.58 4.01
C ALA A 107 7.95 14.50 4.52
N SER A 108 8.31 15.27 5.56
CA SER A 108 9.64 15.21 6.19
C SER A 108 9.91 13.86 6.86
N LYS A 109 8.91 13.28 7.55
CA LYS A 109 9.05 11.93 8.13
C LYS A 109 9.25 10.90 7.03
N ARG A 110 8.44 10.88 5.98
CA ARG A 110 8.60 9.95 4.84
C ARG A 110 9.94 10.10 4.13
N ALA A 111 10.46 11.31 4.03
CA ALA A 111 11.78 11.56 3.46
C ALA A 111 12.93 11.05 4.37
N SER A 112 12.76 10.98 5.69
CA SER A 112 13.79 10.50 6.61
C SER A 112 13.84 8.97 6.75
N MET A 113 12.93 8.25 6.11
CA MET A 113 12.74 6.79 6.28
C MET A 113 13.67 5.98 5.36
N SER A 114 14.95 6.33 5.32
CA SER A 114 15.96 5.65 4.49
C SER A 114 16.41 4.29 5.02
N ASN A 115 16.21 4.07 6.33
CA ASN A 115 16.54 2.81 7.01
C ASN A 115 15.34 1.85 7.06
N ASP A 116 14.17 2.31 6.64
CA ASP A 116 12.92 1.56 6.61
C ASP A 116 12.73 0.86 5.25
N VAL A 117 11.74 -0.03 5.16
CA VAL A 117 11.35 -0.67 3.89
C VAL A 117 9.84 -0.66 3.71
N ILE A 118 9.39 -0.56 2.45
CA ILE A 118 7.97 -0.62 2.08
C ILE A 118 7.68 -1.84 1.21
N GLY A 119 6.66 -2.62 1.58
CA GLY A 119 6.06 -3.64 0.71
C GLY A 119 4.72 -3.11 0.22
N ILE A 120 4.52 -3.00 -1.10
CA ILE A 120 3.30 -2.40 -1.66
C ILE A 120 2.96 -2.91 -3.06
N GLN A 121 1.75 -3.44 -3.23
CA GLN A 121 1.20 -3.71 -4.56
C GLN A 121 -0.25 -3.23 -4.62
N ILE A 122 -0.53 -2.31 -5.55
CA ILE A 122 -1.85 -1.76 -5.79
C ILE A 122 -2.12 -1.83 -7.30
N ALA A 123 -3.07 -2.68 -7.70
CA ALA A 123 -3.56 -2.71 -9.07
C ALA A 123 -4.45 -1.47 -9.33
N ASP A 124 -4.16 -0.74 -10.41
CA ASP A 124 -4.91 0.45 -10.82
C ASP A 124 -6.14 0.12 -11.69
N ASP A 125 -6.30 -1.14 -12.11
CA ASP A 125 -7.16 -1.58 -13.21
C ASP A 125 -8.11 -2.74 -12.86
N VAL A 126 -9.14 -2.53 -12.04
CA VAL A 126 -10.28 -3.47 -12.06
C VAL A 126 -11.61 -2.77 -11.79
N VAL A 127 -12.50 -2.80 -12.79
CA VAL A 127 -13.96 -2.63 -12.61
C VAL A 127 -14.46 -3.87 -11.89
N TYR A 128 -15.08 -3.71 -10.72
CA TYR A 128 -15.87 -4.80 -10.15
C TYR A 128 -17.18 -4.94 -10.93
N GLU A 129 -17.25 -5.92 -11.83
CA GLU A 129 -18.49 -6.67 -12.04
C GLU A 129 -18.38 -7.96 -11.24
N THR A 130 -19.36 -8.17 -10.36
CA THR A 130 -19.42 -9.23 -9.36
C THR A 130 -19.53 -10.62 -9.98
N SER A 131 -18.72 -11.60 -9.53
CA SER A 131 -19.22 -12.98 -9.29
C SER A 131 -18.28 -13.97 -8.58
N ASP A 132 -16.96 -13.74 -8.44
CA ASP A 132 -16.08 -14.78 -7.86
C ASP A 132 -15.45 -14.38 -6.52
N LYS A 133 -15.72 -15.19 -5.49
CA LYS A 133 -15.34 -14.99 -4.09
C LYS A 133 -13.87 -15.30 -3.75
N ASP A 134 -13.04 -15.65 -4.73
CA ASP A 134 -11.67 -16.13 -4.46
C ASP A 134 -10.55 -15.27 -5.07
N ASN A 135 -10.87 -14.10 -5.66
CA ASN A 135 -9.85 -13.12 -6.06
C ASN A 135 -9.83 -11.96 -5.08
N GLU A 136 -9.13 -12.23 -3.98
CA GLU A 136 -8.78 -11.31 -2.93
C GLU A 136 -8.13 -10.04 -3.53
N ASN A 137 -8.90 -8.96 -3.58
CA ASN A 137 -8.49 -7.60 -3.96
C ASN A 137 -7.61 -6.99 -2.88
N VAL A 138 -6.43 -7.56 -2.65
CA VAL A 138 -5.70 -7.20 -1.45
C VAL A 138 -4.72 -6.08 -1.74
N MET A 139 -5.06 -4.90 -1.19
CA MET A 139 -4.06 -3.89 -0.89
C MET A 139 -3.17 -4.39 0.24
N TYR A 140 -2.10 -5.04 -0.16
CA TYR A 140 -0.99 -5.35 0.70
C TYR A 140 -0.07 -4.14 0.71
N SER A 141 -0.21 -3.30 1.72
CA SER A 141 0.77 -2.26 2.00
C SER A 141 1.17 -2.26 3.46
N GLY A 142 2.47 -2.30 3.70
CA GLY A 142 2.98 -1.99 5.01
C GLY A 142 4.44 -1.63 5.00
N LEU A 143 4.83 -1.04 6.11
CA LEU A 143 6.06 -0.32 6.30
C LEU A 143 6.72 -0.89 7.54
N LYS A 144 7.94 -1.42 7.40
CA LYS A 144 8.74 -1.77 8.57
C LYS A 144 9.39 -0.51 9.11
N LEU A 145 9.27 -0.25 10.40
CA LEU A 145 10.02 0.80 11.09
C LEU A 145 11.31 0.20 11.66
N SER A 146 12.40 0.96 11.59
CA SER A 146 13.72 0.64 12.14
C SER A 146 14.00 1.36 13.44
#